data_AF-A0A3D3MCQ3-F1
#
_entry.id   AF-A0A3D3MCQ3-F1
#
_cell.length_a   1.000
_cell.length_b   1.000
_cell.length_c   1.000
_cell.angle_alpha   90.00
_cell.angle_beta   90.00
_cell.angle_gamma   90.00
#
_symmetry.space_group_name_H-M   'P 1'
#
loop_
_entity.id
_entity.type
_entity.pdbx_description
1 polymer ?
#
loop_
_entity_poly.entity_id
_entity_poly.type
_entity_poly.pdbx_seq_one_letter_code
_entity_poly.pdbx_strand_id
1 'polypeptide(L)'
;MKNCLYAVGILLSGLCFSQETASKIKASFFEGIAVAGYVDHGAFINFTGPNLSLTHKNIKWIAGMLPSLRIKEDRSPGTKNSPVMPTLGAGLTVVYKKMVFQIPVYYNAKTPDQNGNWKIGAGIGYSFK
;
A
#
# COMPACT_ATOMS: atom_id res chain seq x y z
N MET A 1 11.78 16.19 50.88
CA MET A 1 12.18 15.32 49.74
C MET A 1 11.04 14.43 49.22
N LYS A 2 10.19 13.83 50.07
CA LYS A 2 9.07 12.96 49.63
C LYS A 2 8.04 13.65 48.71
N ASN A 3 7.70 14.91 48.97
CA ASN A 3 6.70 15.64 48.18
C ASN A 3 7.15 15.92 46.74
N CYS A 4 8.46 15.99 46.49
CA CYS A 4 9.03 16.20 45.16
C CYS A 4 8.98 14.90 44.33
N LEU A 5 9.14 13.73 44.97
CA LEU A 5 9.00 12.42 44.34
C LEU A 5 7.57 12.15 43.87
N TYR A 6 6.56 12.56 44.65
CA TYR A 6 5.16 12.44 44.23
C TYR A 6 4.82 13.35 43.05
N ALA A 7 5.33 14.58 43.02
CA ALA A 7 5.14 15.49 41.90
C ALA A 7 5.78 14.96 40.60
N VAL A 8 6.97 14.37 40.69
CA VAL A 8 7.65 13.73 39.56
C VAL A 8 6.88 12.48 39.08
N GLY A 9 6.35 11.66 40.00
CA GLY A 9 5.52 10.51 39.66
C GLY A 9 4.22 10.90 38.92
N ILE A 10 3.56 11.95 39.37
CA ILE A 10 2.34 12.48 38.71
C ILE A 10 2.67 13.04 37.33
N LEU A 11 3.76 13.81 37.19
CA LEU A 11 4.22 14.35 35.92
C LEU A 11 4.62 13.26 34.91
N LEU A 12 5.31 12.21 35.36
CA LEU A 12 5.67 11.05 34.53
C LEU A 12 4.43 10.28 34.08
N SER A 13 3.45 10.09 34.96
CA SER A 13 2.21 9.40 34.60
C SER A 13 1.36 10.19 33.59
N GLY A 14 1.29 11.53 33.70
CA GLY A 14 0.61 12.39 32.72
C GLY A 14 1.25 12.40 31.34
N LEU A 15 2.57 12.22 31.25
CA LEU A 15 3.30 12.15 29.98
C LEU A 15 3.17 10.80 29.27
N CYS A 16 2.88 9.71 30.01
CA CYS A 16 2.72 8.37 29.44
C CYS A 16 1.34 8.12 28.80
N PHE A 17 0.29 8.86 29.18
CA PHE A 17 -1.09 8.63 28.72
C PHE A 17 -1.60 9.62 27.65
N SER A 18 -0.76 10.55 27.16
CA SER A 18 -1.20 11.66 26.28
C SER A 18 -0.90 11.47 24.77
N GLN A 19 -0.50 10.27 24.32
CA GLN A 19 -0.24 10.00 22.90
C GLN A 19 -1.11 8.88 22.31
N GLU A 20 -2.34 8.72 22.81
CA GLU A 20 -3.36 8.01 22.04
C GLU A 20 -3.80 8.90 20.87
N THR A 21 -3.00 8.89 19.80
CA THR A 21 -3.47 9.40 18.50
C THR A 21 -4.59 8.49 18.07
N ALA A 22 -5.83 8.92 18.30
CA ALA A 22 -7.02 8.18 17.96
C ALA A 22 -6.92 7.65 16.53
N SER A 23 -7.13 6.34 16.36
CA SER A 23 -7.05 5.69 15.06
C SER A 23 -8.08 6.31 14.12
N LYS A 24 -7.60 7.00 13.07
CA LYS A 24 -8.46 7.72 12.14
C LYS A 24 -8.70 6.89 10.89
N ILE A 25 -9.95 6.49 10.67
CA ILE A 25 -10.40 5.90 9.41
C ILE A 25 -10.64 7.05 8.41
N LYS A 26 -10.11 6.92 7.20
CA LYS A 26 -10.26 7.92 6.14
C LYS A 26 -10.47 7.25 4.79
N ALA A 27 -11.52 7.67 4.07
CA ALA A 27 -11.70 7.38 2.66
C ALA A 27 -10.96 8.44 1.81
N SER A 28 -10.28 8.02 0.74
CA SER A 28 -9.59 8.95 -0.17
C SER A 28 -9.56 8.42 -1.60
N PHE A 29 -9.60 9.32 -2.59
CA PHE A 29 -9.42 8.97 -4.00
C PHE A 29 -7.95 8.83 -4.40
N PHE A 30 -7.04 9.51 -3.72
CA PHE A 30 -5.62 9.53 -4.04
C PHE A 30 -4.76 9.92 -2.83
N GLU A 31 -3.72 9.15 -2.56
CA GLU A 31 -2.83 9.35 -1.40
C GLU A 31 -1.42 9.82 -1.77
N GLY A 32 -1.09 10.00 -3.05
CA GLY A 32 0.24 10.48 -3.45
C GLY A 32 1.33 9.46 -3.15
N ILE A 33 1.07 8.20 -3.46
CA ILE A 33 2.01 7.08 -3.28
C ILE A 33 2.33 6.50 -4.66
N ALA A 34 3.62 6.26 -4.91
CA ALA A 34 4.09 5.49 -6.05
C ALA A 34 4.86 4.27 -5.55
N VAL A 35 4.59 3.10 -6.13
CA VAL A 35 5.19 1.82 -5.76
C VAL A 35 5.67 1.13 -7.02
N ALA A 36 6.88 0.58 -6.99
CA ALA A 36 7.36 -0.33 -8.01
C ALA A 36 7.54 -1.73 -7.41
N GLY A 37 7.35 -2.77 -8.22
CA GLY A 37 7.47 -4.12 -7.73
C GLY A 37 7.37 -5.17 -8.81
N TYR A 38 7.15 -6.41 -8.37
CA TYR A 38 7.13 -7.58 -9.22
C TYR A 38 5.87 -8.42 -8.99
N VAL A 39 5.28 -8.89 -10.08
CA VAL A 39 4.14 -9.80 -10.06
C VAL A 39 4.11 -10.61 -11.35
N ASP A 40 3.89 -11.92 -11.22
CA ASP A 40 3.61 -12.80 -12.35
C ASP A 40 4.60 -12.66 -13.52
N HIS A 41 5.88 -12.80 -13.22
CA HIS A 41 6.98 -12.71 -14.20
C HIS A 41 7.15 -11.36 -14.89
N GLY A 42 6.62 -10.28 -14.30
CA GLY A 42 6.75 -8.92 -14.80
C GLY A 42 6.87 -7.90 -13.69
N ALA A 43 7.31 -6.70 -14.05
CA ALA A 43 7.34 -5.57 -13.13
C ALA A 43 5.99 -4.84 -13.13
N PHE A 44 5.77 -3.99 -12.13
CA PHE A 44 4.65 -3.06 -12.12
C PHE A 44 5.08 -1.72 -11.53
N ILE A 45 4.32 -0.68 -11.88
CA ILE A 45 4.29 0.60 -11.19
C ILE A 45 2.84 0.86 -10.77
N ASN A 46 2.62 1.07 -9.48
CA ASN A 46 1.31 1.32 -8.89
C ASN A 46 1.24 2.72 -8.30
N PHE A 47 0.04 3.28 -8.42
CA PHE A 47 -0.37 4.45 -7.69
C PHE A 47 -1.53 4.08 -6.76
N THR A 48 -1.71 4.82 -5.68
CA THR A 48 -2.90 4.64 -4.82
C THR A 48 -4.09 5.37 -5.43
N GLY A 49 -5.13 4.63 -5.81
CA GLY A 49 -6.43 5.17 -6.23
C GLY A 49 -7.42 5.22 -5.06
N PRO A 50 -8.74 5.07 -5.33
CA PRO A 50 -9.77 5.00 -4.30
C PRO A 50 -9.46 3.95 -3.24
N ASN A 51 -9.44 4.38 -1.97
CA ASN A 51 -9.03 3.55 -0.86
C ASN A 51 -9.69 3.93 0.48
N LEU A 52 -9.65 2.97 1.40
CA LEU A 52 -9.85 3.16 2.82
C LEU A 52 -8.50 3.07 3.52
N SER A 53 -8.24 3.99 4.43
CA SER A 53 -7.01 4.01 5.22
C SER A 53 -7.27 4.11 6.70
N LEU A 54 -6.42 3.46 7.47
CA LEU A 54 -6.38 3.48 8.92
C LEU A 54 -4.98 3.93 9.34
N THR A 55 -4.89 5.10 9.97
CA THR A 55 -3.62 5.58 10.54
C THR A 55 -3.62 5.32 12.04
N HIS A 56 -2.59 4.63 12.52
CA HIS A 56 -2.31 4.47 13.94
C HIS A 56 -0.83 4.73 14.21
N LYS A 57 -0.54 5.77 15.01
CA LYS A 57 0.82 6.27 15.24
C LYS A 57 1.52 6.61 13.91
N ASN A 58 2.73 6.08 13.70
CA ASN A 58 3.55 6.31 12.51
C ASN A 58 3.30 5.31 11.37
N ILE A 59 2.28 4.46 11.51
CA ILE A 59 1.93 3.44 10.52
C ILE A 59 0.55 3.76 9.94
N LYS A 60 0.47 3.76 8.62
CA LYS A 60 -0.79 3.88 7.89
C LYS A 60 -1.03 2.62 7.07
N TRP A 61 -2.17 2.01 7.30
CA TRP A 61 -2.68 0.87 6.53
C TRP A 61 -3.65 1.41 5.49
N ILE A 62 -3.55 0.92 4.26
CA ILE A 62 -4.42 1.33 3.15
C ILE A 62 -4.88 0.06 2.43
N ALA A 63 -6.19 -0.07 2.27
CA ALA A 63 -6.81 -1.08 1.43
C ALA A 63 -7.55 -0.37 0.29
N GLY A 64 -7.25 -0.71 -0.95
CA GLY A 64 -7.91 -0.02 -2.06
C GLY A 64 -7.46 -0.44 -3.44
N MET A 65 -7.96 0.31 -4.40
CA MET A 65 -7.70 0.14 -5.82
C MET A 65 -6.34 0.73 -6.19
N LEU A 66 -5.65 0.05 -7.10
CA LEU A 66 -4.31 0.38 -7.55
C LEU A 66 -4.34 0.60 -9.06
N PRO A 67 -4.47 1.86 -9.53
CA PRO A 67 -4.15 2.21 -10.91
C PRO A 67 -2.69 1.86 -11.19
N SER A 68 -2.47 1.05 -12.22
CA SER A 68 -1.19 0.38 -12.41
C SER A 68 -0.74 0.36 -13.87
N LEU A 69 0.58 0.39 -14.06
CA LEU A 69 1.23 0.01 -15.30
C LEU A 69 1.94 -1.32 -15.07
N ARG A 70 1.53 -2.37 -15.79
CA ARG A 70 2.22 -3.66 -15.81
C ARG A 70 3.25 -3.65 -16.93
N ILE A 71 4.44 -4.12 -16.61
CA ILE A 71 5.56 -4.25 -17.55
C ILE A 71 5.87 -5.73 -17.65
N LYS A 72 5.36 -6.35 -18.71
CA LYS A 72 5.49 -7.79 -18.94
C LYS A 72 5.50 -8.07 -20.44
N GLU A 73 6.47 -8.86 -20.87
CA GLU A 73 6.55 -9.31 -22.25
C GLU A 73 5.41 -10.29 -22.57
N ASP A 74 4.74 -10.07 -23.70
CA ASP A 74 3.77 -11.02 -24.25
C ASP A 74 4.50 -12.12 -25.05
N ARG A 75 4.37 -13.35 -24.56
CA ARG A 75 4.99 -14.55 -25.16
C ARG A 75 4.04 -15.33 -26.06
N SER A 76 2.92 -14.73 -26.45
CA SER A 76 1.96 -15.36 -27.36
C SER A 76 2.58 -15.61 -28.74
N PRO A 77 2.28 -16.74 -29.41
CA PRO A 77 2.87 -17.10 -30.70
C PRO A 77 2.33 -16.26 -31.88
N GLY A 78 1.19 -15.58 -31.72
CA GLY A 78 0.56 -14.74 -32.74
C GLY A 78 0.68 -13.24 -32.44
N THR A 79 -0.44 -12.52 -32.53
CA THR A 79 -0.52 -11.10 -32.18
C THR A 79 -0.13 -10.89 -30.71
N LYS A 80 0.74 -9.92 -30.45
CA LYS A 80 1.29 -9.62 -29.13
C LYS A 80 0.74 -8.30 -28.59
N ASN A 81 0.49 -8.25 -27.29
CA ASN A 81 0.19 -7.01 -26.57
C ASN A 81 1.45 -6.15 -26.40
N SER A 82 1.23 -4.86 -26.14
CA SER A 82 2.29 -3.94 -25.72
C SER A 82 2.99 -4.46 -24.46
N PRO A 83 4.33 -4.38 -24.35
CA PRO A 83 5.08 -4.74 -23.15
C PRO A 83 4.68 -3.93 -21.90
N VAL A 84 4.16 -2.71 -22.11
CA VAL A 84 3.61 -1.85 -21.06
C VAL A 84 2.12 -1.73 -21.26
N MET A 85 1.35 -2.12 -20.25
CA MET A 85 -0.11 -2.15 -20.30
C MET A 85 -0.72 -1.53 -19.04
N PRO A 86 -1.78 -0.72 -19.17
CA PRO A 86 -2.54 -0.27 -18.03
C PRO A 86 -3.33 -1.45 -17.44
N THR A 87 -3.38 -1.53 -16.11
CA THR A 87 -4.22 -2.48 -15.41
C THR A 87 -4.76 -1.85 -14.13
N LEU A 88 -5.80 -2.47 -13.59
CA LEU A 88 -6.36 -2.12 -12.30
C LEU A 88 -6.11 -3.27 -11.33
N GLY A 89 -5.31 -3.01 -10.30
CA GLY A 89 -5.14 -3.91 -9.17
C GLY A 89 -6.01 -3.50 -7.99
N ALA A 90 -5.97 -4.34 -6.96
CA ALA A 90 -6.38 -3.99 -5.60
C ALA A 90 -5.34 -4.54 -4.63
N GLY A 91 -5.21 -3.97 -3.44
CA GLY A 91 -4.24 -4.53 -2.50
C GLY A 91 -4.16 -3.81 -1.18
N LEU A 92 -3.24 -4.33 -0.36
CA LEU A 92 -2.89 -3.76 0.92
C LEU A 92 -1.58 -2.98 0.78
N THR A 93 -1.57 -1.76 1.30
CA THR A 93 -0.40 -0.88 1.33
C THR A 93 -0.15 -0.47 2.77
N VAL A 94 1.10 -0.61 3.22
CA VAL A 94 1.57 -0.16 4.52
C VAL A 94 2.53 0.99 4.29
N VAL A 95 2.30 2.11 4.96
CA VAL A 95 3.18 3.26 4.93
C VAL A 95 3.78 3.45 6.32
N TYR A 96 5.10 3.46 6.40
CA TYR A 96 5.83 3.83 7.60
C TYR A 96 6.70 5.06 7.28
N LYS A 97 6.36 6.19 7.90
CA LYS A 97 6.89 7.50 7.52
C LYS A 97 6.64 7.77 6.03
N LYS A 98 7.68 7.67 5.19
CA LYS A 98 7.57 7.79 3.73
C LYS A 98 7.83 6.50 2.97
N MET A 99 8.26 5.44 3.66
CA MET A 99 8.51 4.15 3.04
C MET A 99 7.19 3.40 2.88
N VAL A 100 6.99 2.82 1.71
CA VAL A 100 5.77 2.09 1.37
C VAL A 100 6.12 0.64 1.07
N PHE A 101 5.35 -0.27 1.67
CA PHE A 101 5.32 -1.68 1.28
C PHE A 101 3.93 -2.01 0.77
N GLN A 102 3.83 -2.74 -0.33
CA GLN A 102 2.55 -3.04 -0.97
C GLN A 102 2.46 -4.49 -1.40
N ILE A 103 1.33 -5.11 -1.10
CA ILE A 103 0.93 -6.43 -1.59
C ILE A 103 -0.24 -6.20 -2.56
N PRO A 104 0.03 -5.99 -3.85
CA PRO A 104 -1.01 -5.88 -4.86
C PRO A 104 -1.49 -7.27 -5.30
N VAL A 105 -2.75 -7.31 -5.73
CA VAL A 105 -3.39 -8.44 -6.37
C VAL A 105 -4.00 -7.97 -7.68
N TYR A 106 -3.74 -8.72 -8.76
CA TYR A 106 -4.27 -8.43 -10.09
C TYR A 106 -4.99 -9.63 -10.64
N TYR A 107 -6.08 -9.39 -11.35
CA TYR A 107 -6.71 -10.42 -12.15
C TYR A 107 -6.10 -10.43 -13.55
N ASN A 108 -5.45 -11.54 -13.91
CA ASN A 108 -5.10 -11.80 -15.30
C ASN A 108 -6.35 -12.40 -15.98
N ALA A 109 -6.82 -11.75 -17.04
CA ALA A 109 -7.99 -12.22 -17.77
C ALA A 109 -7.73 -13.58 -18.45
N LYS A 110 -8.81 -14.34 -18.63
CA LYS A 110 -8.80 -15.59 -19.41
C LYS A 110 -8.34 -15.31 -20.84
N THR A 111 -7.50 -16.20 -21.37
CA THR A 111 -7.14 -16.27 -22.80
C THR A 111 -7.74 -17.55 -23.41
N PRO A 112 -7.65 -17.75 -24.75
CA PRO A 112 -8.08 -19.01 -25.36
C PRO A 112 -7.38 -20.24 -24.77
N ASP A 113 -6.10 -20.08 -24.38
CA ASP A 113 -5.25 -21.19 -23.93
C ASP A 113 -5.06 -21.25 -22.40
N GLN A 114 -5.50 -20.25 -21.65
CA GLN A 114 -5.29 -20.17 -20.20
C GLN A 114 -6.49 -19.59 -19.45
N ASN A 115 -6.80 -20.18 -18.29
CA ASN A 115 -7.83 -19.67 -17.38
C ASN A 115 -7.41 -18.33 -16.75
N GLY A 116 -8.40 -17.49 -16.46
CA GLY A 116 -8.19 -16.27 -15.69
C GLY A 116 -7.77 -16.60 -14.26
N ASN A 117 -6.82 -15.84 -13.71
CA ASN A 117 -6.26 -16.13 -12.40
C ASN A 117 -5.82 -14.85 -11.68
N TRP A 118 -5.98 -14.83 -10.36
CA TRP A 118 -5.47 -13.78 -9.51
C TRP A 118 -3.98 -14.00 -9.22
N LYS A 119 -3.21 -12.92 -9.33
CA LYS A 119 -1.77 -12.92 -9.10
C LYS A 119 -1.43 -11.94 -7.99
N ILE A 120 -0.78 -12.45 -6.95
CA ILE A 120 -0.29 -11.66 -5.83
C ILE A 120 1.15 -11.24 -6.14
N GLY A 121 1.44 -9.96 -5.94
CA GLY A 121 2.77 -9.40 -6.08
C GLY A 121 3.28 -8.81 -4.78
N ALA A 122 4.46 -8.22 -4.86
CA ALA A 122 5.04 -7.41 -3.79
C ALA A 122 5.77 -6.20 -4.40
N GLY A 123 5.73 -5.07 -3.69
CA GLY A 123 6.40 -3.86 -4.13
C GLY A 123 6.81 -2.97 -2.98
N ILE A 124 7.75 -2.08 -3.29
CA ILE A 124 8.23 -1.03 -2.39
C ILE A 124 8.05 0.32 -3.08
N GLY A 125 7.88 1.35 -2.28
CA GLY A 125 7.58 2.67 -2.82
C GLY A 125 7.79 3.79 -1.84
N TYR A 126 7.26 4.94 -2.23
CA TYR A 126 7.43 6.18 -1.51
C TYR A 126 6.11 6.95 -1.42
N SER A 127 5.84 7.53 -0.24
CA SER A 127 4.76 8.50 -0.01
C SER A 127 5.30 9.92 -0.17
N PHE A 128 4.70 10.66 -1.10
CA PHE A 128 5.02 12.08 -1.33
C PHE A 128 4.27 13.02 -0.38
N LYS A 129 3.21 12.53 0.27
CA LYS A 129 2.58 13.18 1.42
C LYS A 129 3.36 12.93 2.70
#